data_AF-A0A432QPY1-F1
#
_entry.id   AF-A0A432QPY1-F1
#
_cell.length_a   1.000
_cell.length_b   1.000
_cell.length_c   1.000
_cell.angle_alpha   90.00
_cell.angle_beta   90.00
_cell.angle_gamma   90.00
#
_symmetry.space_group_name_H-M   'P 1'
#
loop_
_entity.id
_entity.type
_entity.pdbx_description
1 polymer ?
#
loop_
_entity_poly.entity_id
_entity_poly.type
_entity_poly.pdbx_seq_one_letter_code
_entity_poly.pdbx_strand_id
1 'polypeptide(L)' 'MALTGIQILKMLPKKNCGECSIPTCLAFAMKVAAGQVEIGE' A
#
# COMPACT_ATOMS: atom_id res chain seq x y z
N MET A 1 -10.48 13.74 4.19
CA MET A 1 -9.40 13.61 3.19
C MET A 1 -9.22 12.13 2.90
N ALA A 2 -9.21 11.71 1.65
CA ALA A 2 -8.79 10.35 1.31
C ALA A 2 -7.33 10.14 1.74
N LEU A 3 -7.00 8.97 2.29
CA LEU A 3 -5.63 8.63 2.66
C LEU A 3 -4.75 8.71 1.40
N THR A 4 -3.64 9.46 1.47
CA THR A 4 -2.67 9.48 0.37
C THR A 4 -1.80 8.24 0.40
N GLY A 5 -1.26 7.81 -0.74
CA GLY A 5 -0.35 6.67 -0.79
C GLY A 5 0.89 6.85 0.10
N ILE A 6 1.31 8.08 0.38
CA ILE A 6 2.41 8.36 1.33
C ILE A 6 1.97 8.09 2.78
N GLN A 7 0.73 8.42 3.15
CA GLN A 7 0.21 8.11 4.49
C GLN A 7 0.07 6.60 4.69
N ILE A 8 -0.40 5.89 3.68
CA ILE A 8 -0.50 4.42 3.72
C ILE A 8 0.89 3.79 3.82
N LEU A 9 1.87 4.26 3.04
CA LEU A 9 3.24 3.76 3.10
C LEU A 9 3.87 3.86 4.49
N LYS A 10 3.50 4.88 5.29
CA LYS A 10 3.98 5.01 6.68
C LYS A 10 3.43 3.92 7.60
N MET A 11 2.27 3.36 7.31
CA MET A 11 1.63 2.29 8.08
C MET A 11 2.12 0.89 7.66
N LEU A 12 2.74 0.78 6.48
CA LEU A 12 3.25 -0.49 5.97
C LEU A 12 4.61 -0.86 6.60
N PRO A 13 4.95 -2.17 6.65
CA PRO A 13 6.20 -2.65 7.23
C PRO A 13 7.46 -2.29 6.41
N LYS A 14 7.31 -1.70 5.21
CA LYS A 14 8.41 -1.30 4.30
C LYS A 14 9.43 -2.41 3.96
N LYS A 15 9.04 -3.67 4.15
CA LYS A 15 9.89 -4.84 3.85
C LYS A 15 10.05 -5.11 2.36
N ASN A 16 9.13 -4.62 1.52
CA ASN A 16 9.04 -4.96 0.09
C ASN A 16 9.05 -6.48 -0.12
N CYS A 17 8.29 -7.21 0.71
CA CYS A 17 8.26 -8.68 0.74
C CYS A 17 7.61 -9.32 -0.50
N GLY A 18 6.80 -8.58 -1.25
CA GLY A 18 6.12 -9.10 -2.45
C GLY A 18 4.98 -10.08 -2.16
N GLU A 19 4.63 -10.33 -0.89
CA GLU A 19 3.54 -11.22 -0.48
C GLU A 19 2.18 -10.76 -1.01
N CYS A 20 2.02 -9.45 -1.20
CA CYS A 20 0.85 -8.83 -1.83
C CYS A 20 0.90 -8.82 -3.37
N SER A 21 1.80 -9.60 -3.99
CA SER A 21 2.03 -9.66 -5.46
C SER A 21 2.37 -8.29 -6.09
N ILE A 22 2.83 -7.35 -5.26
CA ILE A 22 3.19 -6.00 -5.68
C ILE A 22 4.67 -5.76 -5.33
N PRO A 23 5.49 -5.26 -6.28
CA PRO A 23 6.96 -5.30 -6.15
C PRO A 23 7.52 -4.42 -5.03
N THR A 24 6.78 -3.41 -4.57
CA THR A 24 7.21 -2.54 -3.48
C THR A 24 6.03 -2.12 -2.61
N CYS A 25 6.31 -1.83 -1.32
CA CYS A 25 5.32 -1.28 -0.41
C CYS A 25 4.81 0.10 -0.88
N LEU A 26 5.62 0.88 -1.61
CA LEU A 26 5.19 2.15 -2.20
C LEU A 26 4.15 1.92 -3.31
N ALA A 27 4.42 1.00 -4.24
CA ALA A 27 3.46 0.65 -5.29
C ALA A 27 2.16 0.09 -4.69
N PHE A 28 2.27 -0.70 -3.61
CA PHE A 28 1.10 -1.20 -2.87
C PHE A 28 0.31 -0.04 -2.28
N ALA A 29 0.97 0.87 -1.57
CA ALA A 29 0.32 2.02 -0.95
C ALA A 29 -0.39 2.93 -1.97
N MET A 30 0.21 3.12 -3.16
CA MET A 30 -0.43 3.87 -4.25
C MET A 30 -1.67 3.17 -4.80
N LYS A 31 -1.62 1.84 -4.94
CA LYS A 31 -2.77 1.03 -5.38
C LYS A 31 -3.91 1.04 -4.37
N VAL A 32 -3.60 0.98 -3.07
CA VAL A 32 -4.61 1.11 -2.01
C VAL A 32 -5.20 2.52 -1.99
N ALA A 33 -4.37 3.57 -2.09
CA ALA A 33 -4.86 4.95 -2.16
C ALA A 33 -5.77 5.21 -3.37
N ALA A 34 -5.53 4.52 -4.48
CA ALA A 34 -6.36 4.57 -5.69
C ALA A 34 -7.61 3.67 -5.61
N GLY A 35 -7.83 2.95 -4.50
CA GLY A 35 -8.95 2.02 -4.35
C GLY A 35 -8.85 0.76 -5.22
N GLN A 36 -7.66 0.43 -5.73
CA GLN A 36 -7.43 -0.73 -6.60
C GLN A 36 -7.14 -2.01 -5.81
N VAL A 37 -6.75 -1.87 -4.54
CA VAL A 37 -6.40 -2.96 -3.64
C VAL A 37 -6.99 -2.66 -2.28
N GLU A 38 -7.69 -3.63 -1.72
CA GLU A 38 -8.32 -3.55 -0.41
C GLU A 38 -7.34 -4.10 0.63
N ILE A 39 -7.19 -3.39 1.76
CA ILE A 39 -6.51 -3.94 2.94
C ILE A 39 -7.61 -4.61 3.76
N GLY A 40 -7.79 -5.93 3.54
CA GLY A 40 -8.72 -6.74 4.33
C GLY A 40 -8.26 -6.92 5.78
N GLU A 41 -9.23 -7.08 6.68
CA GLU A 41 -9.13 -7.10 8.16
C GLU A 41 -8.02 -7.97 8.77
#